data_AF-A0A7C3VS39-F1
#
_entry.id   AF-A0A7C3VS39-F1
#
_cell.length_a   1.000
_cell.length_b   1.000
_cell.length_c   1.000
_cell.angle_alpha   90.00
_cell.angle_beta   90.00
_cell.angle_gamma   90.00
#
_symmetry.space_group_name_H-M   'P 1'
#
loop_
_entity.id
_entity.type
_entity.pdbx_description
1 polymer ?
#
loop_
_entity_poly.entity_id
_entity_poly.type
_entity_poly.pdbx_seq_one_letter_code
_entity_poly.pdbx_strand_id
1 'polypeptide(L)'
;MDDQAELDPNRVLLPENFPVYVEDNVVVNVPYPGFAPKTLPTVNEFQGYPGCYIAAYSHNEEDSVYGVGGDIFVMGQVRVPGRYEGRICRPKGYETADISALPEFKELLRRSLPACKDGSCWAGGDTGGWFGIE
;
A
#
# COMPACT_ATOMS: atom_id res chain seq x y z
N MET A 1 9.45 8.25 31.20
CA MET A 1 8.23 8.71 30.51
C MET A 1 8.55 8.72 29.01
N ASP A 2 9.05 7.62 28.48
CA ASP A 2 8.40 6.32 28.18
C ASP A 2 7.84 6.31 26.75
N ASP A 3 8.44 5.44 25.94
CA ASP A 3 7.92 4.77 24.75
C ASP A 3 7.50 5.61 23.52
N GLN A 4 8.48 6.21 22.85
CA GLN A 4 8.51 6.18 21.39
C GLN A 4 9.67 5.27 20.94
N ALA A 5 9.55 3.98 21.21
CA ALA A 5 10.16 3.03 20.28
C ALA A 5 9.36 3.21 18.98
N GLU A 6 9.94 3.92 18.02
CA GLU A 6 9.44 3.97 16.65
C GLU A 6 9.08 2.54 16.25
N LEU A 7 7.79 2.27 16.07
CA LEU A 7 7.34 0.93 15.73
C LEU A 7 7.99 0.59 14.39
N ASP A 8 8.94 -0.36 14.41
CA ASP A 8 9.66 -0.79 13.20
C ASP A 8 8.62 -1.10 12.11
N PRO A 9 8.52 -0.28 11.04
CA PRO A 9 7.48 -0.43 10.03
C PRO A 9 7.60 -1.76 9.30
N ASN A 10 8.76 -2.42 9.40
CA ASN A 10 8.99 -3.74 8.84
C ASN A 10 8.40 -4.88 9.68
N ARG A 11 7.97 -4.59 10.92
CA ARG A 11 7.33 -5.55 11.86
C ARG A 11 5.82 -5.37 11.96
N VAL A 12 5.33 -4.15 11.77
CA VAL A 12 3.93 -3.82 12.01
C VAL A 12 3.03 -4.49 10.98
N LEU A 13 1.94 -5.10 11.47
CA LEU A 13 0.79 -5.48 10.66
C LEU A 13 -0.29 -4.42 10.81
N LEU A 14 -0.79 -3.95 9.68
CA LEU A 14 -1.88 -3.00 9.59
C LEU A 14 -3.23 -3.72 9.70
N PRO A 15 -4.28 -3.07 10.22
CA PRO A 15 -5.63 -3.62 10.19
C PRO A 15 -6.11 -3.86 8.76
N GLU A 16 -6.88 -4.91 8.54
CA GLU A 16 -7.37 -5.28 7.20
C GLU A 16 -8.22 -4.19 6.53
N ASN A 17 -8.91 -3.41 7.37
CA ASN A 17 -9.65 -2.21 6.98
C ASN A 17 -8.88 -0.99 7.48
N PHE A 18 -7.82 -0.60 6.77
CA PHE A 18 -6.95 0.50 7.21
C PHE A 18 -7.62 1.85 6.95
N PRO A 19 -7.89 2.66 8.00
CA PRO A 19 -8.52 3.96 7.81
C PRO A 19 -7.54 4.92 7.14
N VAL A 20 -8.01 5.57 6.08
CA VAL A 20 -7.29 6.66 5.42
C VAL A 20 -8.24 7.84 5.22
N TYR A 21 -7.68 9.03 5.09
CA TYR A 21 -8.42 10.26 4.86
C TYR A 21 -7.87 10.89 3.60
N VAL A 22 -8.76 11.36 2.72
CA VAL A 22 -8.41 11.75 1.35
C VAL A 22 -9.02 13.11 1.02
N GLU A 23 -8.22 14.00 0.45
CA GLU A 23 -8.65 15.26 -0.19
C GLU A 23 -7.93 15.37 -1.55
N ASP A 24 -8.68 15.44 -2.63
CA ASP A 24 -8.17 15.36 -4.01
C ASP A 24 -7.20 14.17 -4.20
N ASN A 25 -5.91 14.45 -4.46
CA ASN A 25 -4.85 13.45 -4.66
C ASN A 25 -3.96 13.29 -3.43
N VAL A 26 -4.37 13.83 -2.28
CA VAL A 26 -3.62 13.78 -1.02
C VAL A 26 -4.28 12.77 -0.08
N VAL A 27 -3.47 11.91 0.52
CA VAL A 27 -3.91 10.88 1.47
C VAL A 27 -3.09 10.96 2.76
N VAL A 28 -3.76 10.78 3.89
CA VAL A 28 -3.16 10.69 5.23
C VAL A 28 -3.77 9.54 6.02
N ASN A 29 -3.06 9.04 7.03
CA ASN A 29 -3.51 7.93 7.90
C ASN A 29 -4.13 8.40 9.24
N VAL A 30 -4.36 9.70 9.40
CA VAL A 30 -4.98 10.31 10.59
C VAL A 30 -6.11 11.25 10.19
N PRO A 31 -7.18 11.39 10.99
CA PRO A 31 -8.26 12.32 10.67
C PRO A 31 -7.73 13.75 10.48
N TYR A 32 -8.10 14.37 9.36
CA TYR A 32 -7.69 15.74 9.04
C TYR A 32 -8.89 16.57 8.54
N PRO A 33 -9.06 17.84 8.98
CA PRO A 33 -10.16 18.68 8.53
C PRO A 33 -10.18 18.84 7.00
N GLY A 34 -11.35 18.62 6.39
CA GLY A 34 -11.52 18.69 4.94
C GLY A 34 -11.35 17.36 4.21
N PHE A 35 -10.72 16.36 4.84
CA PHE A 35 -10.44 15.08 4.21
C PHE A 35 -11.62 14.10 4.42
N ALA A 36 -12.01 13.41 3.34
CA ALA A 36 -13.05 12.40 3.36
C ALA A 36 -12.49 11.07 3.92
N PRO A 37 -13.16 10.43 4.89
CA PRO A 37 -12.75 9.12 5.40
C PRO A 37 -12.98 8.04 4.35
N LYS A 38 -12.01 7.15 4.21
CA LYS A 38 -12.04 5.97 3.33
C LYS A 38 -11.43 4.77 4.06
N THR A 39 -11.74 3.59 3.56
CA THR A 39 -11.15 2.33 4.04
C THR A 39 -10.25 1.77 2.95
N LEU A 40 -8.97 1.62 3.24
CA LEU A 40 -8.00 0.99 2.36
C LEU A 40 -7.95 -0.53 2.63
N PRO A 41 -8.40 -1.38 1.68
CA PRO A 41 -8.28 -2.82 1.81
C PRO A 41 -6.81 -3.22 1.97
N THR A 42 -6.51 -3.92 3.05
CA THR A 42 -5.14 -4.25 3.44
C THR A 42 -5.01 -5.75 3.69
N VAL A 43 -4.17 -6.41 2.90
CA VAL A 43 -4.01 -7.87 2.97
C VAL A 43 -2.67 -8.22 3.61
N ASN A 44 -2.71 -8.89 4.77
CA ASN A 44 -1.52 -9.36 5.49
C ASN A 44 -1.14 -10.80 5.09
N GLU A 45 -0.96 -11.05 3.79
CA GLU A 45 -0.61 -12.38 3.27
C GLU A 45 0.74 -12.86 3.84
N PHE A 46 1.73 -11.97 3.90
CA PHE A 46 2.96 -12.21 4.63
C PHE A 46 2.90 -11.61 6.04
N GLN A 47 3.05 -12.44 7.07
CA GLN A 47 3.07 -12.02 8.49
C GLN A 47 4.47 -12.08 9.14
N GLY A 48 5.51 -12.44 8.38
CA GLY A 48 6.87 -12.57 8.89
C GLY A 48 7.64 -11.24 8.97
N TYR A 49 8.95 -11.33 9.21
CA TYR A 49 9.87 -10.19 9.32
C TYR A 49 11.15 -10.41 8.49
N PRO A 50 11.68 -9.36 7.81
CA PRO A 50 11.04 -8.07 7.57
C PRO A 50 9.94 -8.20 6.50
N GLY A 51 8.90 -7.37 6.60
CA GLY A 51 7.89 -7.23 5.56
C GLY A 51 7.40 -5.80 5.39
N CYS A 52 6.98 -5.44 4.19
CA CYS A 52 6.49 -4.11 3.84
C CYS A 52 5.26 -4.20 2.93
N TYR A 53 4.56 -3.09 2.70
CA TYR A 53 3.35 -3.06 1.87
C TYR A 53 3.62 -2.52 0.48
N ILE A 54 3.11 -3.23 -0.52
CA ILE A 54 2.96 -2.72 -1.89
C ILE A 54 1.52 -2.26 -2.08
N ALA A 55 1.33 -1.15 -2.78
CA ALA A 55 0.01 -0.70 -3.21
C ALA A 55 -0.38 -1.35 -4.53
N ALA A 56 -1.68 -1.57 -4.71
CA ALA A 56 -2.29 -1.95 -5.97
C ALA A 56 -2.82 -0.69 -6.66
N TYR A 57 -2.28 -0.39 -7.83
CA TYR A 57 -2.73 0.72 -8.67
C TYR A 57 -3.47 0.19 -9.88
N SER A 58 -4.44 0.94 -10.38
CA SER A 58 -5.13 0.65 -11.64
C SER A 58 -5.54 1.95 -12.33
N HIS A 59 -5.84 1.86 -13.63
CA HIS A 59 -6.49 2.92 -14.39
C HIS A 59 -8.02 2.86 -14.30
N ASN A 60 -8.57 1.81 -13.66
CA ASN A 60 -9.99 1.73 -13.39
C ASN A 60 -10.34 2.58 -12.16
N GLU A 61 -11.28 3.50 -12.30
CA GLU A 61 -11.80 4.26 -11.15
C GLU A 61 -12.81 3.44 -10.34
N GLU A 62 -13.51 2.50 -10.98
CA GLU A 62 -14.47 1.62 -10.34
C GLU A 62 -13.80 0.77 -9.26
N ASP A 63 -14.44 0.66 -8.10
CA ASP A 63 -13.93 -0.03 -6.90
C ASP A 63 -12.64 0.52 -6.31
N SER A 64 -12.15 1.68 -6.77
CA SER A 64 -10.99 2.34 -6.19
C SER A 64 -11.29 3.03 -4.86
N VAL A 65 -10.24 3.19 -4.05
CA VAL A 65 -10.32 3.86 -2.75
C VAL A 65 -10.12 5.38 -2.93
N TYR A 66 -9.11 5.77 -3.70
CA TYR A 66 -8.77 7.16 -4.03
C TYR A 66 -7.86 7.26 -5.26
N GLY A 67 -7.83 8.45 -5.88
CA GLY A 67 -6.92 8.79 -6.98
C GLY A 67 -5.61 9.41 -6.47
N VAL A 68 -4.53 9.23 -7.24
CA VAL A 68 -3.22 9.89 -7.02
C VAL A 68 -2.84 10.82 -8.17
N GLY A 69 -3.81 11.12 -9.05
CA GLY A 69 -3.63 11.91 -10.27
C GLY A 69 -3.21 11.08 -11.48
N GLY A 70 -3.33 11.68 -12.68
CA GLY A 70 -2.91 11.05 -13.93
C GLY A 70 -3.67 9.77 -14.29
N ASP A 71 -4.96 9.71 -13.95
CA ASP A 71 -5.83 8.53 -14.13
C ASP A 71 -5.30 7.27 -13.41
N ILE A 72 -4.61 7.44 -12.27
CA ILE A 72 -4.11 6.34 -11.44
C ILE A 72 -4.88 6.33 -10.11
N PHE A 73 -5.40 5.16 -9.77
CA PHE A 73 -6.21 4.94 -8.58
C PHE A 73 -5.64 3.82 -7.72
N VAL A 74 -5.76 3.98 -6.40
CA VAL A 74 -5.34 2.97 -5.42
C VAL A 74 -6.51 2.04 -5.10
N MET A 75 -6.28 0.75 -5.27
CA MET A 75 -7.26 -0.32 -5.07
C MET A 75 -7.16 -0.98 -3.70
N GLY A 76 -6.00 -0.88 -3.06
CA GLY A 76 -5.68 -1.62 -1.84
C GLY A 76 -4.18 -1.77 -1.67
N GLN A 77 -3.79 -2.57 -0.69
CA GLN A 77 -2.39 -2.89 -0.43
C GLN A 77 -2.21 -4.31 0.09
N VAL A 78 -1.04 -4.88 -0.17
CA VAL A 78 -0.68 -6.24 0.21
C VAL A 78 0.68 -6.25 0.89
N ARG A 79 0.80 -6.94 2.02
CA ARG A 79 2.08 -7.13 2.72
C ARG A 79 2.87 -8.26 2.08
N VAL A 80 4.15 -7.99 1.81
CA VAL A 80 5.09 -8.92 1.17
C VAL A 80 6.37 -9.05 2.00
N PRO A 81 7.13 -10.15 1.86
CA PRO A 81 8.48 -10.22 2.41
C PRO A 81 9.35 -9.14 1.76
N GLY A 82 10.07 -8.37 2.56
CA GLY A 82 10.79 -7.19 2.09
C GLY A 82 11.02 -6.19 3.21
N ARG A 83 11.52 -5.01 2.88
CA ARG A 83 11.69 -3.94 3.85
C ARG A 83 11.42 -2.58 3.23
N TYR A 84 11.07 -1.62 4.06
CA TYR A 84 11.11 -0.22 3.69
C TYR A 84 12.56 0.26 3.59
N GLU A 85 12.89 0.91 2.48
CA GLU A 85 14.09 1.72 2.31
C GLU A 85 13.65 3.17 2.08
N GLY A 86 13.76 4.00 3.12
CA GLY A 86 12.98 5.23 3.22
C GLY A 86 11.49 4.91 3.12
N ARG A 87 10.76 5.64 2.26
CA ARG A 87 9.34 5.38 2.00
C ARG A 87 9.03 4.22 1.05
N ILE A 88 10.03 3.61 0.44
CA ILE A 88 9.80 2.62 -0.63
C ILE A 88 9.86 1.21 -0.05
N CYS A 89 8.74 0.47 -0.12
CA CYS A 89 8.74 -0.97 0.09
C CYS A 89 9.57 -1.64 -1.01
N ARG A 90 10.64 -2.31 -0.60
CA ARG A 90 11.52 -3.14 -1.42
C ARG A 90 11.23 -4.61 -1.13
N PRO A 91 10.45 -5.30 -1.98
CA PRO A 91 10.21 -6.73 -1.81
C PRO A 91 11.53 -7.50 -1.90
N LYS A 92 11.64 -8.57 -1.11
CA LYS A 92 12.84 -9.40 -1.02
C LYS A 92 13.18 -10.01 -2.38
N GLY A 93 14.39 -9.75 -2.87
CA GLY A 93 14.88 -10.21 -4.18
C GLY A 93 14.52 -9.28 -5.36
N TYR A 94 13.85 -8.15 -5.08
CA TYR A 94 13.41 -7.16 -6.07
C TYR A 94 13.80 -5.74 -5.67
N GLU A 95 14.84 -5.58 -4.85
CA GLU A 95 15.19 -4.32 -4.21
C GLU A 95 15.49 -3.20 -5.22
N THR A 96 16.01 -3.54 -6.40
CA THR A 96 16.29 -2.58 -7.48
C THR A 96 15.35 -2.72 -8.68
N ALA A 97 14.37 -3.62 -8.61
CA ALA A 97 13.48 -3.91 -9.72
C ALA A 97 12.28 -2.95 -9.75
N ASP A 98 11.79 -2.67 -10.96
CA ASP A 98 10.48 -2.05 -11.13
C ASP A 98 9.39 -3.12 -10.99
N ILE A 99 8.73 -3.13 -9.83
CA ILE A 99 7.71 -4.12 -9.51
C ILE A 99 6.39 -3.91 -10.26
N SER A 100 6.19 -2.75 -10.92
CA SER A 100 4.97 -2.45 -11.66
C SER A 100 4.81 -3.30 -12.93
N ALA A 101 5.93 -3.67 -13.55
CA ALA A 101 5.96 -4.45 -14.77
C ALA A 101 5.97 -5.98 -14.51
N LEU A 102 6.18 -6.41 -13.27
CA LEU A 102 6.46 -7.80 -12.93
C LEU A 102 5.19 -8.67 -12.82
N PRO A 103 5.07 -9.77 -13.61
CA PRO A 103 3.90 -10.64 -13.61
C PRO A 103 3.56 -11.26 -12.26
N GLU A 104 4.56 -11.60 -11.45
CA GLU A 104 4.37 -12.22 -10.13
C GLU A 104 3.62 -11.30 -9.16
N PHE A 105 3.86 -9.99 -9.25
CA PHE A 105 3.17 -9.00 -8.44
C PHE A 105 1.77 -8.72 -8.98
N LYS A 106 1.58 -8.70 -10.31
CA LYS A 106 0.23 -8.62 -10.90
C LYS A 106 -0.64 -9.80 -10.48
N GLU A 107 -0.10 -11.01 -10.51
CA GLU A 107 -0.81 -12.21 -10.07
C GLU A 107 -1.08 -12.20 -8.56
N LEU A 108 -0.14 -11.72 -7.75
CA LEU A 108 -0.35 -11.49 -6.32
C LEU A 108 -1.54 -10.55 -6.09
N LEU A 109 -1.59 -9.39 -6.74
CA LEU A 109 -2.69 -8.45 -6.55
C LEU A 109 -4.02 -9.04 -7.03
N ARG A 110 -4.02 -9.75 -8.17
CA ARG A 110 -5.20 -10.41 -8.74
C ARG A 110 -5.83 -11.43 -7.79
N ARG A 111 -5.00 -12.20 -7.06
CA ARG A 111 -5.50 -13.19 -6.09
C ARG A 111 -5.91 -12.58 -4.76
N SER A 112 -5.23 -11.50 -4.35
CA SER A 112 -5.38 -10.96 -2.99
C SER A 112 -6.43 -9.86 -2.89
N LEU A 113 -6.72 -9.12 -3.97
CA LEU A 113 -7.64 -7.99 -3.97
C LEU A 113 -8.79 -8.18 -4.96
N PRO A 114 -10.07 -8.09 -4.51
CA PRO A 114 -11.22 -8.20 -5.40
C PRO A 114 -11.22 -7.21 -6.57
N ALA A 115 -10.84 -5.95 -6.33
CA ALA A 115 -10.77 -4.90 -7.35
C ALA A 115 -9.71 -5.16 -8.44
N CYS A 116 -8.82 -6.13 -8.23
CA CYS A 116 -7.75 -6.48 -9.15
C CYS A 116 -7.96 -7.80 -9.90
N LYS A 117 -9.11 -8.46 -9.73
CA LYS A 117 -9.36 -9.83 -10.23
C LYS A 117 -9.26 -9.99 -11.75
N ASP A 118 -9.52 -8.93 -12.49
CA ASP A 118 -9.43 -8.88 -13.95
C ASP A 118 -7.98 -8.73 -14.46
N GLY A 119 -7.00 -8.52 -13.56
CA GLY A 119 -5.61 -8.29 -13.91
C GLY A 119 -5.30 -6.85 -14.34
N SER A 120 -6.20 -5.91 -14.08
CA SER A 120 -5.99 -4.48 -14.39
C SER A 120 -4.97 -3.79 -13.47
N CYS A 121 -4.65 -4.39 -12.32
CA CYS A 121 -3.76 -3.77 -11.33
C CYS A 121 -2.27 -4.01 -11.60
N TRP A 122 -1.45 -3.05 -11.16
CA TRP A 122 -0.01 -3.19 -11.02
C TRP A 122 0.46 -2.80 -9.61
N ALA A 123 1.63 -3.28 -9.21
CA ALA A 123 2.20 -2.99 -7.90
C ALA A 123 3.07 -1.72 -7.93
N GLY A 124 3.10 -1.01 -6.80
CA GLY A 124 4.15 -0.03 -6.54
C GLY A 124 4.50 0.07 -5.06
N GLY A 125 5.74 0.45 -4.79
CA GLY A 125 6.34 0.39 -3.46
C GLY A 125 6.32 1.71 -2.68
N ASP A 126 5.93 2.83 -3.29
CA ASP A 126 5.86 4.12 -2.59
C ASP A 126 4.65 4.17 -1.68
N THR A 127 4.78 3.54 -0.51
CA THR A 127 3.71 3.40 0.48
C THR A 127 4.11 3.92 1.86
N GLY A 128 5.40 4.07 2.13
CA GLY A 128 5.91 4.58 3.40
C GLY A 128 5.47 6.01 3.71
N GLY A 129 5.22 6.81 2.67
CA GLY A 129 4.88 8.21 2.81
C GLY A 129 3.61 8.50 3.62
N TRP A 130 2.58 7.65 3.51
CA TRP A 130 1.36 7.80 4.31
C TRP A 130 1.38 7.01 5.62
N PHE A 131 2.45 6.23 5.89
CA PHE A 131 2.69 5.59 7.19
C PHE A 131 3.48 6.47 8.16
N GLY A 132 3.85 7.69 7.75
CA GLY A 132 4.76 8.54 8.51
C GLY A 132 6.21 8.03 8.50
N ILE A 133 6.57 7.19 7.52
CA ILE A 133 7.96 6.77 7.30
C ILE A 133 8.62 7.84 6.43
N GLU A 134 9.54 8.60 7.03
CA GLU A 134 10.35 9.63 6.37
C GLU A 134 11.70 9.10 5.86
#